data_AF-A0A9D2SGS9-F1
#
_entry.id   AF-A0A9D2SGS9-F1
#
_cell.length_a   1.000
_cell.length_b   1.000
_cell.length_c   1.000
_cell.angle_alpha   90.00
_cell.angle_beta   90.00
_cell.angle_gamma   90.00
#
_symmetry.space_group_name_H-M   'P 1'
#
loop_
_entity.id
_entity.type
_entity.pdbx_description
1 polymer ?
#
loop_
_entity_poly.entity_id
_entity_poly.type
_entity_poly.pdbx_seq_one_letter_code
_entity_poly.pdbx_strand_id
1 'polypeptide(L)' 'YSHYPKIEVMRSAVSRSPASNQEHLVAVVSDVPPDPSLHTRHFFPDDIRGICQFIREQMDAGIL' A
#
# COMPACT_ATOMS: atom_id res chain seq x y z
N TYR A 1 13.45 -12.14 3.85
CA TYR A 1 12.03 -12.06 4.22
C TYR A 1 11.89 -10.99 5.29
N SER A 2 11.20 -9.90 4.98
CA SER A 2 10.97 -8.82 5.93
C SER A 2 9.61 -9.06 6.59
N HIS A 3 9.58 -9.23 7.91
CA HIS A 3 8.36 -9.43 8.72
C HIS A 3 7.66 -8.10 9.07
N TYR A 4 8.17 -6.99 8.56
CA TYR A 4 7.67 -5.65 8.87
C TYR A 4 6.51 -5.29 7.94
N PRO A 5 5.51 -4.56 8.46
CA PRO A 5 4.47 -3.99 7.63
C PRO A 5 5.07 -3.03 6.62
N LYS A 6 4.51 -3.07 5.40
CA LYS A 6 5.04 -2.30 4.27
C LYS A 6 3.93 -1.66 3.47
N ILE A 7 4.24 -0.50 2.91
CA ILE A 7 3.44 0.18 1.90
C ILE A 7 4.15 0.00 0.56
N GLU A 8 3.48 -0.57 -0.42
CA GLU A 8 4.06 -0.82 -1.75
C GLU A 8 3.71 0.33 -2.69
N VAL A 9 4.71 0.90 -3.37
CA VAL A 9 4.53 2.00 -4.32
C VAL A 9 4.83 1.48 -5.73
N MET A 10 3.84 1.52 -6.61
CA MET A 10 3.89 0.91 -7.95
C MET A 10 3.53 1.95 -9.02
N ARG A 11 4.16 1.87 -10.20
CA ARG A 11 3.79 2.62 -11.42
C ARG A 11 3.56 1.63 -12.57
N SER A 12 2.51 1.80 -13.39
CA SER A 12 2.14 0.86 -14.48
C SER A 12 3.21 0.80 -15.61
N ALA A 13 3.50 -0.29 -16.33
CA ALA A 13 2.63 -1.32 -16.93
C ALA A 13 3.11 -2.80 -16.81
N VAL A 14 4.03 -3.13 -15.89
CA VAL A 14 4.62 -4.49 -15.83
C VAL A 14 4.38 -5.20 -14.50
N SER A 15 3.87 -4.52 -13.48
CA SER A 15 3.77 -5.12 -12.16
C SER A 15 2.43 -5.87 -11.99
N ARG A 16 2.39 -7.06 -12.60
CA ARG A 16 1.41 -8.11 -12.31
C ARG A 16 1.46 -8.43 -10.82
N SER A 17 0.41 -8.03 -10.12
CA SER A 17 0.24 -8.26 -8.68
C SER A 17 1.30 -7.54 -7.83
N PRO A 18 0.99 -7.16 -6.57
CA PRO A 18 2.03 -6.78 -5.61
C PRO A 18 3.07 -7.90 -5.61
N ALA A 19 4.29 -7.61 -6.10
CA ALA A 19 5.30 -8.63 -6.38
C ALA A 19 5.94 -9.19 -5.10
N SER A 20 5.65 -8.53 -3.99
CA SER A 20 6.15 -8.87 -2.67
C SER A 20 5.01 -9.53 -1.90
N ASN A 21 5.21 -10.77 -1.41
CA ASN A 21 4.26 -11.51 -0.54
C ASN A 21 3.26 -10.58 0.14
N GLN A 22 1.95 -10.79 -0.10
CA GLN A 22 0.87 -10.02 0.55
C GLN A 22 0.93 -10.07 2.07
N GLU A 23 1.72 -10.99 2.62
CA GLU A 23 2.14 -11.01 4.01
C GLU A 23 2.70 -9.63 4.40
N HIS A 24 1.97 -8.95 5.30
CA HIS A 24 2.30 -7.65 5.87
C HIS A 24 2.14 -6.43 4.93
N LEU A 25 1.45 -6.56 3.80
CA LEU A 25 1.08 -5.42 2.96
C LEU A 25 -0.08 -4.65 3.59
N VAL A 26 0.16 -3.41 4.05
CA VAL A 26 -0.86 -2.58 4.70
C VAL A 26 -1.53 -1.57 3.77
N ALA A 27 -0.82 -1.12 2.73
CA ALA A 27 -1.36 -0.25 1.69
C ALA A 27 -0.59 -0.35 0.38
N VAL A 28 -1.25 0.05 -0.71
CA VAL A 28 -0.66 0.21 -2.05
C VAL A 28 -0.85 1.65 -2.50
N VAL A 29 0.19 2.22 -3.10
CA VAL A 29 0.12 3.50 -3.81
C VAL A 29 0.38 3.23 -5.29
N SER A 30 -0.61 3.48 -6.16
CA SER A 30 -0.41 3.33 -7.60
C SER A 30 -1.32 4.23 -8.44
N ASP A 31 -0.86 4.53 -9.66
CA ASP A 31 -1.60 5.27 -10.69
C ASP A 31 -2.69 4.43 -11.37
N VAL A 32 -2.75 3.13 -11.05
CA VAL A 32 -3.73 2.17 -11.57
C VAL A 32 -4.86 1.99 -10.56
N PRO A 33 -6.12 1.86 -11.01
CA PRO A 33 -7.22 1.54 -10.12
C PRO A 33 -6.97 0.26 -9.31
N PRO A 34 -7.44 0.18 -8.06
CA PRO A 34 -7.28 -1.00 -7.23
C PRO A 34 -7.99 -2.20 -7.86
N ASP A 35 -7.40 -3.38 -7.69
CA ASP A 35 -8.09 -4.64 -7.98
C ASP A 35 -9.21 -4.83 -6.93
N PRO A 36 -10.48 -4.97 -7.34
CA PRO A 36 -11.61 -5.13 -6.41
C PRO A 36 -11.52 -6.38 -5.54
N SER A 37 -10.67 -7.36 -5.90
CA SER A 37 -10.43 -8.55 -5.09
C SER A 37 -9.45 -8.32 -3.93
N LEU A 38 -8.70 -7.20 -3.94
CA LEU A 38 -7.77 -6.84 -2.89
C LEU A 38 -8.47 -6.02 -1.81
N HIS A 39 -8.42 -6.50 -0.57
CA HIS A 39 -8.95 -5.81 0.60
C HIS A 39 -7.96 -4.79 1.19
N THR A 40 -6.82 -4.59 0.53
CA THR A 40 -5.76 -3.69 0.97
C THR A 40 -6.13 -2.23 0.65
N ARG A 41 -5.79 -1.30 1.55
CA ARG A 41 -6.00 0.13 1.32
C ARG A 41 -5.21 0.59 0.08
N HIS A 42 -5.84 1.36 -0.79
CA HIS A 42 -5.23 1.88 -2.01
C HIS A 42 -5.25 3.40 -2.02
N PHE A 43 -4.17 3.99 -2.52
CA PHE A 43 -4.02 5.44 -2.70
C PHE A 43 -3.49 5.74 -4.11
N PHE A 44 -3.92 6.87 -4.67
CA PHE A 44 -3.26 7.44 -5.84
C PHE A 44 -2.02 8.23 -5.42
N PRO A 45 -0.96 8.33 -6.25
CA PRO A 45 0.27 9.03 -5.89
C PRO A 45 0.08 10.50 -5.54
N ASP A 46 -0.95 11.14 -6.10
CA ASP A 46 -1.29 12.54 -5.84
C ASP A 46 -2.00 12.76 -4.49
N ASP A 47 -2.51 11.70 -3.85
CA ASP A 47 -3.17 11.77 -2.54
C ASP A 47 -2.16 11.74 -1.38
N ILE A 48 -1.20 12.67 -1.42
CA ILE A 48 -0.13 12.76 -0.42
C ILE A 48 -0.68 12.95 0.99
N ARG A 49 -1.76 13.74 1.13
CA ARG A 49 -2.38 13.98 2.45
C ARG A 49 -3.01 12.70 3.00
N GLY A 50 -3.75 11.95 2.17
CA GLY A 50 -4.32 10.66 2.56
C GLY A 50 -3.25 9.64 2.96
N ILE A 51 -2.16 9.57 2.19
CA ILE A 51 -1.03 8.67 2.47
C ILE A 51 -0.37 9.04 3.82
N CYS A 52 -0.05 10.32 4.04
CA CYS A 52 0.59 10.75 5.29
C CYS A 52 -0.33 10.52 6.51
N GLN A 53 -1.62 10.78 6.36
CA GLN A 53 -2.59 10.51 7.42
C GLN A 53 -2.65 9.02 7.75
N PHE A 54 -2.74 8.16 6.73
CA PHE A 54 -2.76 6.71 6.91
C PHE A 54 -1.51 6.20 7.64
N ILE A 55 -0.32 6.66 7.24
CA ILE A 55 0.94 6.26 7.90
C ILE A 55 0.89 6.63 9.40
N ARG A 56 0.40 7.83 9.73
CA ARG A 56 0.25 8.25 11.13
C ARG A 56 -0.71 7.35 11.91
N GLU A 57 -1.87 7.04 11.33
CA GLU A 57 -2.85 6.14 11.94
C GLU A 57 -2.29 4.73 12.20
N GLN A 58 -1.48 4.20 11.26
CA GLN A 58 -0.82 2.90 11.44
C GLN A 58 0.26 2.92 12.53
N MET A 59 1.02 4.02 12.67
CA MET A 59 2.00 4.17 13.76
C MET A 59 1.32 4.29 15.12
N ASP A 60 0.25 5.09 15.22
CA ASP A 60 -0.52 5.25 16.46
C ASP A 60 -1.18 3.92 16.89
N ALA A 61 -1.54 3.06 15.94
CA ALA A 61 -2.05 1.72 16.19
C ALA A 61 -0.96 0.68 16.55
N GLY A 62 0.33 1.05 16.51
CA GLY A 62 1.45 0.14 16.74
C GLY A 62 1.63 -0.92 15.64
N ILE A 63 1.13 -0.63 14.44
CA ILE A 63 1.25 -1.49 13.26
C ILE A 63 2.58 -1.19 12.56
N LEU A 64 2.85 0.09 12.22
CA LEU A 64 4.11 0.55 11.59
C LEU A 64 5.19 0.94 12.60
#